data_AF-A0A821NX41-F1
#
_entry.id   AF-A0A821NX41-F1
#
_cell.length_a   1.000
_cell.length_b   1.000
_cell.length_c   1.000
_cell.angle_alpha   90.00
_cell.angle_beta   90.00
_cell.angle_gamma   90.00
#
_symmetry.space_group_name_H-M   'P 1'
#
loop_
_entity.id
_entity.type
_entity.pdbx_description
1 polymer ?
#
loop_
_entity_poly.entity_id
_entity_poly.type
_entity_poly.pdbx_seq_one_letter_code
_entity_poly.pdbx_strand_id
1 'polypeptide(L)'
;MPKRVHSASDRDDDAEPSSIQSASKRSRKAIDDREINDLCQELYDAIRAYKSEDGRIVCENLIRLPSKRTHSDYYTLIKQPIDLIRIQQKIRTDEYQTLEQFIDDIELLLTNAKTFYRKNSNECRDANDLSKYFYSKINNENPNQKR
;
A
#
# COMPACT_ATOMS: atom_id res chain seq x y z
N MET A 1 -7.95 -3.05 78.38
CA MET A 1 -7.63 -4.50 78.28
C MET A 1 -8.88 -5.23 77.73
N PRO A 2 -8.72 -6.33 76.96
CA PRO A 2 -9.39 -6.64 75.67
C PRO A 2 -10.76 -7.40 75.81
N LYS A 3 -11.63 -7.57 74.80
CA LYS A 3 -11.50 -8.50 73.66
C LYS A 3 -12.41 -8.18 72.46
N ARG A 4 -11.81 -8.52 71.31
CA ARG A 4 -12.20 -8.52 69.90
C ARG A 4 -13.05 -9.76 69.57
N VAL A 5 -14.05 -9.63 68.68
CA VAL A 5 -14.40 -10.65 67.67
C VAL A 5 -14.80 -9.95 66.36
N HIS A 6 -14.21 -10.40 65.26
CA HIS A 6 -14.54 -10.06 63.87
C HIS A 6 -14.64 -11.39 63.12
N SER A 7 -15.74 -11.59 62.41
CA SER A 7 -15.97 -12.56 61.32
C SER A 7 -17.37 -12.23 60.79
N ALA A 8 -17.61 -11.95 59.51
CA ALA A 8 -17.36 -12.87 58.42
C ALA A 8 -16.93 -12.14 57.13
N SER A 9 -16.09 -12.87 56.40
CA SER A 9 -15.72 -12.71 55.01
C SER A 9 -16.87 -13.05 54.08
N ASP A 10 -17.07 -12.27 53.02
CA ASP A 10 -17.52 -12.79 51.73
C ASP A 10 -16.72 -12.06 50.64
N ARG A 11 -15.89 -12.84 49.93
CA ARG A 11 -15.20 -12.45 48.71
C ARG A 11 -15.89 -13.22 47.60
N ASP A 12 -16.77 -12.56 46.87
CA ASP A 12 -17.23 -13.09 45.59
C ASP A 12 -16.25 -12.64 44.50
N ASP A 13 -15.45 -13.63 44.12
CA ASP A 13 -14.66 -13.71 42.90
C ASP A 13 -15.65 -13.99 41.77
N ASP A 14 -15.93 -13.00 40.91
CA ASP A 14 -16.74 -13.22 39.71
C ASP A 14 -16.00 -12.72 38.47
N ALA A 15 -15.76 -13.67 37.58
CA ALA A 15 -14.83 -13.60 36.47
C ALA A 15 -15.37 -12.79 35.28
N GLU A 16 -14.53 -11.89 34.77
CA GLU A 16 -14.75 -11.11 33.55
C GLU A 16 -14.66 -11.98 32.27
N PRO A 17 -15.70 -12.05 31.41
CA PRO A 17 -15.62 -12.74 30.12
C PRO A 17 -15.30 -11.75 28.99
N SER A 18 -14.08 -11.18 28.95
CA SER A 18 -13.68 -10.19 27.93
C SER A 18 -13.00 -10.76 26.67
N SER A 19 -12.76 -12.07 26.57
CA SER A 19 -11.94 -12.65 25.49
C SER A 19 -12.64 -12.91 24.13
N ILE A 20 -13.98 -12.95 24.07
CA ILE A 20 -14.68 -13.40 22.84
C ILE A 20 -14.76 -12.27 21.78
N GLN A 21 -14.80 -10.99 22.19
CA GLN A 21 -14.93 -9.87 21.23
C GLN A 21 -13.63 -9.54 20.48
N SER A 22 -12.47 -9.83 21.08
CA SER A 22 -11.16 -9.48 20.51
C SER A 22 -10.72 -10.47 19.40
N ALA A 23 -11.08 -11.74 19.53
CA ALA A 23 -10.80 -12.78 18.54
C ALA A 23 -11.55 -12.53 17.21
N SER A 24 -12.83 -12.16 17.28
CA SER A 24 -13.65 -11.87 16.08
C SER A 24 -13.25 -10.57 15.37
N LYS A 25 -12.63 -9.61 16.06
CA LYS A 25 -12.07 -8.40 15.43
C LYS A 25 -10.73 -8.67 14.75
N ARG A 26 -9.86 -9.47 15.37
CA ARG A 26 -8.58 -9.89 14.77
C ARG A 26 -8.79 -10.75 13.52
N SER A 27 -9.74 -11.68 13.56
CA SER A 27 -10.08 -12.54 12.42
C SER A 27 -10.57 -11.74 11.21
N ARG A 28 -11.50 -10.78 11.43
CA ARG A 28 -11.98 -9.89 10.36
C ARG A 28 -10.89 -9.01 9.78
N LYS A 29 -10.07 -8.37 10.63
CA LYS A 29 -8.96 -7.55 10.16
C LYS A 29 -7.96 -8.34 9.32
N ALA A 30 -7.66 -9.58 9.68
CA ALA A 30 -6.77 -10.45 8.90
C ALA A 30 -7.37 -10.94 7.57
N ILE A 31 -8.69 -10.79 7.36
CA ILE A 31 -9.35 -11.02 6.08
C ILE A 31 -9.23 -9.75 5.25
N ASP A 32 -9.58 -8.59 5.82
CA ASP A 32 -9.46 -7.29 5.16
C ASP A 32 -8.01 -7.03 4.69
N ASP A 33 -7.01 -7.28 5.54
CA ASP A 33 -5.59 -7.11 5.21
C ASP A 33 -5.17 -8.03 4.03
N ARG A 34 -5.73 -9.25 3.95
CA ARG A 34 -5.47 -10.17 2.83
C ARG A 34 -6.14 -9.72 1.53
N GLU A 35 -7.39 -9.31 1.59
CA GLU A 35 -8.12 -8.77 0.44
C GLU A 35 -7.42 -7.50 -0.12
N ILE A 36 -6.92 -6.63 0.77
CA ILE A 36 -6.14 -5.46 0.37
C ILE A 36 -4.83 -5.87 -0.29
N ASN A 37 -4.11 -6.85 0.28
CA ASN A 37 -2.85 -7.32 -0.30
C ASN A 37 -3.06 -7.92 -1.70
N ASP A 38 -4.06 -8.78 -1.86
CA ASP A 38 -4.41 -9.42 -3.12
C ASP A 38 -4.76 -8.36 -4.19
N LEU A 39 -5.55 -7.34 -3.82
CA LEU A 39 -5.89 -6.23 -4.71
C LEU A 39 -4.66 -5.39 -5.09
N CYS A 40 -3.77 -5.09 -4.14
CA CYS A 40 -2.52 -4.40 -4.43
C CYS A 40 -1.64 -5.20 -5.40
N GLN A 41 -1.57 -6.52 -5.22
CA GLN A 41 -0.81 -7.42 -6.07
C GLN A 41 -1.39 -7.49 -7.49
N GLU A 42 -2.71 -7.58 -7.63
CA GLU A 42 -3.37 -7.56 -8.95
C GLU A 42 -3.13 -6.24 -9.69
N LEU A 43 -3.28 -5.10 -9.01
CA LEU A 43 -3.01 -3.78 -9.60
C LEU A 43 -1.53 -3.61 -9.97
N TYR A 44 -0.62 -4.12 -9.14
CA TYR A 44 0.81 -4.14 -9.44
C TYR A 44 1.11 -4.93 -10.72
N ASP A 45 0.53 -6.13 -10.85
CA ASP A 45 0.74 -7.00 -12.02
C ASP A 45 0.15 -6.36 -13.28
N ALA A 46 -1.00 -5.68 -13.16
CA ALA A 46 -1.59 -4.92 -14.25
C ALA A 46 -0.66 -3.78 -14.74
N ILE A 47 0.02 -3.08 -13.82
CA ILE A 47 1.02 -2.06 -14.18
C ILE A 47 2.23 -2.69 -14.85
N ARG A 48 2.73 -3.82 -14.32
CA ARG A 48 3.88 -4.55 -14.87
C ARG A 48 3.64 -5.12 -16.26
N ALA A 49 2.40 -5.49 -16.56
CA ALA A 49 1.99 -6.05 -17.84
C ALA A 49 1.56 -4.99 -18.86
N TYR A 50 1.41 -3.72 -18.45
CA TYR A 50 0.94 -2.66 -19.34
C TYR A 50 1.94 -2.37 -20.47
N LYS A 51 1.43 -2.41 -21.69
CA LYS A 51 2.18 -2.16 -22.92
C LYS A 51 1.59 -0.98 -23.66
N SER A 52 2.46 -0.17 -24.27
CA SER A 52 2.07 0.88 -25.20
C SER A 52 1.57 0.27 -26.52
N GLU A 53 0.98 1.09 -27.39
CA GLU A 53 0.46 0.68 -28.71
C GLU A 53 1.54 -0.02 -29.56
N ASP A 54 2.79 0.40 -29.41
CA ASP A 54 3.95 -0.18 -30.09
C ASP A 54 4.44 -1.51 -29.47
N GLY A 55 3.73 -2.05 -28.48
CA GLY A 55 4.06 -3.31 -27.79
C GLY A 55 5.18 -3.23 -26.74
N ARG A 56 5.74 -2.03 -26.52
CA ARG A 56 6.78 -1.77 -25.51
C ARG A 56 6.21 -1.80 -24.09
N ILE A 57 6.97 -2.36 -23.14
CA ILE A 57 6.62 -2.31 -21.72
C ILE A 57 6.89 -0.90 -21.20
N VAL A 58 5.83 -0.20 -20.79
CA VAL A 58 5.89 1.21 -20.39
C VAL A 58 6.63 1.40 -19.08
N CYS A 59 6.48 0.46 -18.15
CA CYS A 59 7.04 0.60 -16.82
C CYS A 59 8.51 0.21 -16.72
N GLU A 60 9.21 -0.11 -17.82
CA GLU A 60 10.60 -0.60 -17.80
C GLU A 60 11.55 0.34 -17.04
N ASN A 61 11.43 1.64 -17.31
CA ASN A 61 12.20 2.69 -16.64
C ASN A 61 11.76 3.00 -15.20
N LEU A 62 10.67 2.39 -14.74
CA LEU A 62 10.11 2.54 -13.39
C LEU A 62 10.39 1.32 -12.50
N ILE A 63 10.95 0.25 -13.07
CA ILE A 63 11.26 -0.99 -12.33
C ILE A 63 12.30 -0.73 -11.26
N ARG A 64 13.35 0.01 -11.60
CA ARG A 64 14.49 0.27 -10.70
C ARG A 64 14.96 1.70 -10.85
N LEU A 65 15.16 2.37 -9.72
CA LEU A 65 15.73 3.70 -9.71
C LEU A 65 17.16 3.72 -10.30
N PRO A 66 17.55 4.83 -10.95
CA PRO A 66 18.94 5.06 -11.33
C PRO A 66 19.87 4.98 -10.11
N SER A 67 21.08 4.44 -10.27
CA SER A 67 22.04 4.39 -9.16
C SER A 67 22.38 5.78 -8.64
N LYS A 68 22.24 6.00 -7.32
CA LYS A 68 22.57 7.25 -6.64
C LYS A 68 24.02 7.71 -6.85
N ARG A 69 24.95 6.78 -7.08
CA ARG A 69 26.36 7.11 -7.32
C ARG A 69 26.62 7.68 -8.71
N THR A 70 25.87 7.23 -9.72
CA THR A 70 26.11 7.61 -11.12
C THR A 70 25.11 8.63 -11.64
N HIS A 71 23.99 8.83 -10.94
CA HIS A 71 22.91 9.76 -11.31
C HIS A 71 22.54 10.65 -10.13
N SER A 72 23.52 11.38 -9.58
CA SER A 72 23.29 12.29 -8.44
C SER A 72 22.18 13.31 -8.70
N ASP A 73 22.10 13.82 -9.93
CA ASP A 73 21.17 14.88 -10.33
C ASP A 73 19.71 14.44 -10.20
N TYR A 74 19.43 13.14 -10.43
CA TYR A 74 18.12 12.56 -10.19
C TYR A 74 17.68 12.79 -8.74
N TYR A 75 18.58 12.55 -7.79
CA TYR A 75 18.31 12.67 -6.35
C TYR A 75 18.39 14.12 -5.84
N THR A 76 18.88 15.06 -6.65
CA THR A 76 18.75 16.50 -6.38
C THR A 76 17.36 17.01 -6.77
N LEU A 77 16.79 16.48 -7.85
CA LEU A 77 15.47 16.86 -8.35
C LEU A 77 14.33 16.13 -7.63
N ILE A 78 14.49 14.82 -7.41
CA ILE A 78 13.47 13.93 -6.85
C ILE A 78 13.67 13.76 -5.34
N LYS A 79 12.74 14.32 -4.56
CA LYS A 79 12.81 14.36 -3.09
C LYS A 79 12.52 13.03 -2.42
N GLN A 80 11.59 12.26 -2.98
CA GLN A 80 11.17 10.96 -2.44
C GLN A 80 11.25 9.90 -3.53
N PRO A 81 12.45 9.35 -3.80
CA PRO A 81 12.64 8.32 -4.80
C PRO A 81 11.89 7.04 -4.43
N ILE A 82 11.21 6.44 -5.42
CA ILE A 82 10.56 5.13 -5.30
C ILE A 82 10.63 4.40 -6.64
N ASP A 83 10.67 3.07 -6.62
CA ASP A 83 10.55 2.20 -7.79
C ASP A 83 9.59 1.03 -7.55
N LEU A 84 9.24 0.32 -8.63
CA LEU A 84 8.36 -0.85 -8.54
C LEU A 84 8.97 -2.02 -7.75
N ILE A 85 10.30 -2.08 -7.57
CA ILE A 85 10.92 -3.06 -6.69
C ILE A 85 10.55 -2.76 -5.23
N ARG A 86 10.68 -1.51 -4.79
CA ARG A 86 10.29 -1.10 -3.44
C ARG A 86 8.80 -1.31 -3.21
N ILE A 87 7.96 -0.94 -4.17
CA ILE A 87 6.49 -1.14 -4.06
C ILE A 87 6.17 -2.62 -3.94
N GLN A 88 6.75 -3.50 -4.76
CA GLN A 88 6.47 -4.94 -4.62
C GLN A 88 7.02 -5.51 -3.31
N GLN A 89 8.15 -5.00 -2.80
CA GLN A 89 8.61 -5.38 -1.48
C GLN A 89 7.56 -5.03 -0.41
N LYS A 90 7.00 -3.82 -0.44
CA LYS A 90 5.95 -3.37 0.49
C LYS A 90 4.71 -4.26 0.43
N ILE A 91 4.29 -4.72 -0.77
CA ILE A 91 3.22 -5.71 -0.91
C ILE A 91 3.61 -7.02 -0.21
N ARG A 92 4.78 -7.58 -0.51
CA ARG A 92 5.22 -8.87 0.05
C ARG A 92 5.41 -8.89 1.56
N THR A 93 5.61 -7.73 2.16
CA THR A 93 5.79 -7.58 3.61
C THR A 93 4.57 -7.00 4.30
N ASP A 94 3.41 -7.00 3.64
CA ASP A 94 2.12 -6.50 4.16
C ASP A 94 2.23 -5.07 4.74
N GLU A 95 3.05 -4.21 4.13
CA GLU A 95 3.24 -2.82 4.59
C GLU A 95 2.04 -1.92 4.25
N TYR A 96 1.16 -2.34 3.33
CA TYR A 96 -0.03 -1.60 2.94
C TYR A 96 -1.25 -2.04 3.76
N GLN A 97 -1.71 -1.18 4.67
CA GLN A 97 -2.89 -1.42 5.49
C GLN A 97 -4.19 -0.94 4.83
N THR A 98 -4.07 -0.10 3.81
CA THR A 98 -5.17 0.41 3.00
C THR A 98 -4.73 0.48 1.55
N LEU A 99 -5.69 0.35 0.62
CA LEU A 99 -5.40 0.54 -0.80
C LEU A 99 -4.88 1.96 -1.09
N GLU A 100 -5.36 2.97 -0.37
CA GLU A 100 -4.91 4.36 -0.49
C GLU A 100 -3.38 4.48 -0.38
N GLN A 101 -2.76 3.77 0.58
CA GLN A 101 -1.30 3.80 0.76
C GLN A 101 -0.54 3.23 -0.44
N PHE A 102 -1.12 2.25 -1.13
CA PHE A 102 -0.55 1.71 -2.37
C PHE A 102 -0.75 2.69 -3.53
N ILE A 103 -1.93 3.30 -3.63
CA ILE A 103 -2.23 4.34 -4.64
C ILE A 103 -1.25 5.51 -4.51
N ASP A 104 -1.02 6.01 -3.29
CA ASP A 104 -0.08 7.09 -3.00
C ASP A 104 1.34 6.78 -3.51
N ASP A 105 1.83 5.56 -3.32
CA ASP A 105 3.15 5.14 -3.80
C ASP A 105 3.22 5.05 -5.33
N ILE A 106 2.15 4.59 -5.99
CA ILE A 106 2.07 4.56 -7.46
C ILE A 106 1.98 5.99 -8.02
N GLU A 107 1.22 6.87 -7.39
CA GLU A 107 1.15 8.29 -7.75
C GLU A 107 2.50 8.97 -7.59
N LEU A 108 3.21 8.69 -6.49
CA LEU A 108 4.56 9.19 -6.25
C LEU A 108 5.53 8.70 -7.33
N LEU A 109 5.49 7.41 -7.68
CA LEU A 109 6.29 6.83 -8.75
C LEU A 109 6.07 7.55 -10.09
N LEU A 110 4.81 7.74 -10.48
CA LEU A 110 4.44 8.39 -11.74
C LEU A 110 4.75 9.89 -11.73
N THR A 111 4.57 10.56 -10.60
CA THR A 111 4.92 11.98 -10.43
C THR A 111 6.42 12.18 -10.52
N ASN A 112 7.22 11.31 -9.91
CA ASN A 112 8.67 11.34 -10.02
C ASN A 112 9.12 11.15 -11.46
N ALA A 113 8.51 10.20 -12.20
CA ALA A 113 8.79 9.99 -13.61
C ALA A 113 8.49 11.26 -14.43
N LYS A 114 7.29 11.84 -14.29
CA LYS A 114 6.90 13.08 -15.00
C LYS A 114 7.76 14.29 -14.62
N THR A 115 8.30 14.33 -13.40
CA THR A 115 9.18 15.41 -12.94
C THR A 115 10.58 15.28 -13.52
N PHE A 116 11.11 14.05 -13.59
CA PHE A 116 12.44 13.78 -14.11
C PHE A 116 12.49 13.83 -15.64
N TYR A 117 11.51 13.24 -16.32
CA TYR A 117 11.42 13.22 -17.77
C TYR A 117 10.85 14.53 -18.33
N ARG A 118 11.36 14.97 -19.47
CA ARG A 118 10.86 16.19 -20.13
C ARG A 118 9.42 16.00 -20.60
N LYS A 119 8.59 17.04 -20.56
CA LYS A 119 7.16 16.98 -20.94
C LYS A 119 6.89 16.43 -22.34
N ASN A 120 7.82 16.59 -23.28
CA ASN A 120 7.69 16.12 -24.66
C ASN A 120 8.40 14.78 -24.93
N SER A 121 8.86 14.11 -23.87
CA SER A 121 9.49 12.79 -23.97
C SER A 121 8.46 11.67 -24.03
N ASN A 122 8.84 10.55 -24.62
CA ASN A 122 7.99 9.35 -24.67
C ASN A 122 7.71 8.84 -23.26
N GLU A 123 8.69 8.91 -22.36
CA GLU A 123 8.57 8.46 -20.97
C GLU A 123 7.53 9.27 -20.19
N CYS A 124 7.43 10.58 -20.44
CA CYS A 124 6.40 11.41 -19.82
C CYS A 124 5.00 11.06 -20.37
N ARG A 125 4.88 10.81 -21.67
CA ARG A 125 3.63 10.38 -22.30
C ARG A 125 3.18 9.02 -21.77
N ASP A 126 4.10 8.07 -21.75
CA ASP A 126 3.94 6.73 -21.20
C ASP A 126 3.50 6.77 -19.72
N ALA A 127 4.12 7.62 -18.89
CA ALA A 127 3.71 7.81 -17.50
C ALA A 127 2.30 8.43 -17.36
N ASN A 128 1.86 9.26 -18.30
CA ASN A 128 0.48 9.78 -18.31
C ASN A 128 -0.54 8.72 -18.71
N ASP A 129 -0.21 7.91 -19.71
CA ASP A 129 -1.12 6.87 -20.20
C ASP A 129 -1.23 5.71 -19.21
N LEU A 130 -0.11 5.31 -18.59
CA LEU A 130 -0.10 4.36 -17.47
C LEU A 130 -0.92 4.88 -16.28
N SER A 131 -0.84 6.17 -15.96
CA SER A 131 -1.65 6.79 -14.89
C SER A 131 -3.14 6.68 -15.18
N LYS A 132 -3.59 6.99 -16.40
CA LYS A 132 -5.00 6.84 -16.79
C LYS A 132 -5.46 5.39 -16.71
N TYR A 133 -4.64 4.47 -17.23
CA TYR A 133 -4.92 3.04 -17.16
C TYR A 133 -5.06 2.55 -15.71
N PHE A 134 -4.16 2.99 -14.83
CA PHE A 134 -4.17 2.65 -13.41
C PHE A 134 -5.47 3.07 -12.72
N TYR A 135 -5.89 4.33 -12.86
CA TYR A 135 -7.17 4.77 -12.27
C TYR A 135 -8.39 4.09 -12.90
N SER A 136 -8.35 3.79 -14.20
CA SER A 136 -9.40 2.98 -14.82
C SER A 136 -9.47 1.59 -14.21
N LYS A 137 -8.32 1.00 -13.86
CA LYS A 137 -8.26 -0.30 -13.20
C LYS A 137 -8.77 -0.23 -11.76
N ILE A 138 -8.35 0.75 -10.97
CA ILE A 138 -8.86 0.96 -9.60
C ILE A 138 -10.39 1.08 -9.59
N ASN A 139 -10.96 1.87 -10.49
CA ASN A 139 -12.41 2.07 -10.54
C ASN A 139 -13.20 0.81 -10.92
N ASN A 140 -12.57 -0.13 -11.62
CA ASN A 140 -13.18 -1.41 -12.00
C ASN A 140 -13.04 -2.46 -10.89
N GLU A 141 -11.86 -2.55 -10.26
CA GLU A 141 -11.58 -3.55 -9.22
C GLU A 141 -12.10 -3.12 -7.83
N ASN A 142 -12.42 -1.84 -7.63
CA ASN A 142 -12.90 -1.31 -6.35
C ASN A 142 -14.30 -0.68 -6.46
N PRO A 143 -15.37 -1.49 -6.57
CA PRO A 143 -16.74 -1.02 -6.78
C PRO A 143 -17.34 -0.25 -5.59
N ASN A 144 -16.68 -0.25 -4.42
CA ASN A 144 -17.18 0.40 -3.20
C ASN A 144 -17.03 1.94 -3.18
N GLN A 145 -16.41 2.55 -4.19
CA GLN A 145 -16.31 4.02 -4.29
C GLN A 145 -17.56 4.66 -4.96
N LYS A 146 -18.54 3.87 -5.43
CA LYS A 146 -19.83 4.37 -5.95
C LYS A 146 -20.96 4.18 -4.93
N ARG A 147 -20.96 4.90 -3.82
CA ARG A 147 -22.18 5.25 -3.06
C ARG A 147 -22.03 6.61 -2.39
#